data_AF-A0A4R3LWG0-F1
#
_entry.id   AF-A0A4R3LWG0-F1
#
_cell.length_a   1.000
_cell.length_b   1.000
_cell.length_c   1.000
_cell.angle_alpha   90.00
_cell.angle_beta   90.00
_cell.angle_gamma   90.00
#
_symmetry.space_group_name_H-M   'P 1'
#
loop_
_entity.id
_entity.type
_entity.pdbx_description
1 polymer ?
#
loop_
_entity_poly.entity_id
_entity_poly.type
_entity_poly.pdbx_seq_one_letter_code
_entity_poly.pdbx_strand_id
1 'polypeptide(L)'
;MTLRVPYIPNDVIERDAEALLGEFARAKGIEVRPPIPIEDIVEKHLKLHVELDDLHRLLDVPRSGIGLDPDMFGAIWLETGRIVIDESLDPEERPEREGRYRFTLAH
;
A
#
# COMPACT_ATOMS: atom_id res chain seq x y z
N MET A 1 21.83 -2.84 10.60
CA MET A 1 22.00 -4.01 9.71
C MET A 1 21.76 -3.54 8.29
N THR A 2 22.59 -3.90 7.32
CA THR A 2 22.37 -3.52 5.91
C THR A 2 21.42 -4.55 5.28
N LEU A 3 20.20 -4.14 4.95
CA LEU A 3 19.26 -4.99 4.20
C LEU A 3 19.82 -5.23 2.80
N ARG A 4 20.12 -6.49 2.46
CA ARG A 4 20.40 -6.90 1.08
C ARG A 4 19.09 -7.34 0.44
N VAL A 5 18.55 -6.51 -0.44
CA VAL A 5 17.38 -6.86 -1.25
C VAL A 5 17.89 -7.49 -2.56
N PRO A 6 17.60 -8.77 -2.82
CA PRO A 6 17.99 -9.41 -4.07
C PRO A 6 17.20 -8.81 -5.24
N TYR A 7 17.80 -8.82 -6.44
CA TYR A 7 17.07 -8.49 -7.66
C TYR A 7 16.00 -9.56 -7.91
N ILE A 8 14.77 -9.12 -8.17
CA ILE A 8 13.66 -9.98 -8.56
C ILE A 8 13.25 -9.59 -9.98
N PRO A 9 13.26 -10.53 -10.94
CA PRO A 9 12.77 -10.30 -12.30
C PRO A 9 11.29 -9.90 -12.34
N ASN A 10 10.89 -9.07 -13.31
CA ASN A 10 9.51 -8.57 -13.42
C ASN A 10 8.48 -9.69 -13.59
N ASP A 11 8.81 -10.74 -14.33
CA ASP A 11 7.94 -11.92 -14.55
C ASP A 11 7.68 -12.69 -13.25
N VAL A 12 8.66 -12.68 -12.33
CA VAL A 12 8.48 -13.25 -10.99
C VAL A 12 7.54 -12.38 -10.16
N ILE A 13 7.68 -11.05 -10.21
CA ILE A 13 6.79 -10.12 -9.51
C ILE A 13 5.35 -10.27 -10.02
N GLU A 14 5.14 -10.31 -11.34
CA GLU A 14 3.82 -10.49 -11.95
C GLU A 14 3.18 -11.81 -11.52
N ARG A 15 3.92 -12.92 -11.62
CA ARG A 15 3.41 -14.25 -11.22
C ARG A 15 3.04 -14.28 -9.74
N ASP A 16 3.88 -13.74 -8.87
CA ASP A 16 3.65 -13.77 -7.43
C ASP A 16 2.48 -12.84 -7.03
N ALA A 17 2.29 -11.72 -7.74
CA ALA A 17 1.11 -10.86 -7.58
C ALA A 17 -0.19 -11.56 -8.05
N GLU A 18 -0.17 -12.24 -9.20
CA GLU A 18 -1.31 -13.03 -9.67
C GLU A 18 -1.67 -14.17 -8.69
N ALA A 19 -0.65 -14.83 -8.14
CA ALA A 19 -0.83 -15.86 -7.13
C ALA A 19 -1.52 -15.31 -5.87
N LEU A 20 -1.08 -14.15 -5.36
CA LEU A 20 -1.72 -13.48 -4.23
C LEU A 20 -3.20 -13.18 -4.49
N LEU A 21 -3.54 -12.67 -5.67
CA LEU A 21 -4.95 -12.41 -6.04
C LEU A 21 -5.77 -13.70 -6.08
N GLY A 22 -5.20 -14.78 -6.64
CA GLY A 22 -5.84 -16.10 -6.68
C GLY A 22 -6.02 -16.74 -5.30
N GLU A 23 -5.03 -16.61 -4.42
CA GLU A 23 -5.09 -17.08 -3.04
C GLU A 23 -6.16 -16.36 -2.24
N PHE A 24 -6.23 -15.03 -2.37
CA PHE A 24 -7.29 -14.22 -1.78
C PHE A 24 -8.68 -14.62 -2.30
N ALA A 25 -8.84 -14.71 -3.62
CA ALA A 25 -10.08 -15.12 -4.30
C ALA A 25 -10.59 -16.45 -3.74
N ARG A 26 -9.70 -17.46 -3.67
CA ARG A 26 -10.00 -18.77 -3.12
C ARG A 26 -10.36 -18.71 -1.64
N ALA A 27 -9.61 -17.95 -0.84
CA ALA A 27 -9.84 -17.83 0.60
C ALA A 27 -11.19 -17.17 0.94
N LYS A 28 -11.67 -16.26 0.09
CA LYS A 28 -12.95 -15.56 0.28
C LYS A 28 -14.10 -16.21 -0.49
N GLY A 29 -13.83 -17.15 -1.39
CA GLY A 29 -14.84 -17.74 -2.26
C GLY A 29 -15.45 -16.72 -3.22
N ILE A 30 -14.64 -15.75 -3.67
CA ILE A 30 -15.06 -14.67 -4.57
C ILE A 30 -14.24 -14.70 -5.86
N GLU A 31 -14.76 -14.06 -6.90
CA GLU A 31 -13.98 -13.66 -8.06
C GLU A 31 -13.38 -12.26 -7.82
N VAL A 32 -12.06 -12.11 -8.00
CA VAL A 32 -11.39 -10.82 -7.91
C VAL A 32 -11.48 -10.12 -9.26
N ARG A 33 -12.15 -8.97 -9.29
CA ARG A 33 -12.31 -8.11 -10.46
C ARG A 33 -12.18 -6.65 -10.05
N PRO A 34 -11.79 -5.74 -10.96
CA PRO A 34 -11.83 -4.31 -10.67
C PRO A 34 -13.23 -3.86 -10.21
N PRO A 35 -13.33 -3.01 -9.16
CA PRO A 35 -12.24 -2.52 -8.32
C PRO A 35 -11.66 -3.62 -7.42
N ILE A 36 -10.32 -3.75 -7.40
CA ILE A 36 -9.62 -4.74 -6.59
C ILE A 36 -9.80 -4.37 -5.10
N PRO A 37 -10.23 -5.30 -4.23
CA PRO A 37 -10.46 -5.02 -2.82
C PRO A 37 -9.13 -5.02 -2.03
N ILE A 38 -8.29 -4.02 -2.30
CA ILE A 38 -6.90 -3.98 -1.81
C ILE A 38 -6.81 -3.92 -0.29
N GLU A 39 -7.68 -3.19 0.38
CA GLU A 39 -7.73 -3.13 1.85
C GLU A 39 -8.00 -4.51 2.45
N ASP A 40 -8.96 -5.26 1.89
CA ASP A 40 -9.25 -6.61 2.35
C ASP A 40 -8.09 -7.57 2.11
N ILE A 41 -7.36 -7.41 1.00
CA ILE A 41 -6.15 -8.20 0.73
C ILE A 41 -5.09 -7.89 1.80
N VAL A 42 -4.80 -6.61 2.04
CA VAL A 42 -3.77 -6.19 2.99
C VAL A 42 -4.14 -6.57 4.44
N GLU A 43 -5.33 -6.18 4.90
CA GLU A 43 -5.71 -6.37 6.29
C GLU A 43 -6.22 -7.77 6.59
N LYS A 44 -7.09 -8.32 5.73
CA LYS A 44 -7.78 -9.58 6.04
C LYS A 44 -7.00 -10.80 5.53
N HIS A 45 -6.15 -10.67 4.53
CA HIS A 45 -5.38 -11.78 3.98
C HIS A 45 -3.90 -11.74 4.39
N LEU A 46 -3.21 -10.63 4.17
CA LEU A 46 -1.81 -10.45 4.56
C LEU A 46 -1.63 -10.12 6.05
N LYS A 47 -2.71 -9.75 6.75
CA LYS A 47 -2.71 -9.45 8.19
C LYS A 47 -1.82 -8.26 8.57
N LEU A 48 -1.72 -7.29 7.67
CA LEU A 48 -1.08 -6.02 7.93
C LEU A 48 -2.10 -5.00 8.43
N HIS A 49 -1.65 -4.00 9.18
CA HIS A 49 -2.49 -2.93 9.70
C HIS A 49 -2.27 -1.67 8.88
N VAL A 50 -3.35 -1.08 8.35
CA VAL A 50 -3.30 0.16 7.57
C VAL A 50 -3.77 1.32 8.44
N GLU A 51 -3.02 2.41 8.43
CA GLU A 51 -3.32 3.63 9.17
C GLU A 51 -3.14 4.85 8.26
N LEU A 52 -3.89 5.92 8.54
CA LEU A 52 -3.70 7.24 7.94
C LEU A 52 -3.11 8.17 9.02
N ASP A 53 -2.01 8.86 8.71
CA ASP A 53 -1.38 9.87 9.58
C ASP A 53 -0.58 10.87 8.73
N ASP A 54 -0.13 11.97 9.33
CA ASP A 54 0.87 12.86 8.72
C ASP A 54 2.23 12.12 8.71
N LEU A 55 2.53 11.48 7.58
CA LEU A 55 3.71 10.65 7.40
C LEU A 55 5.00 11.48 7.45
N HIS A 56 4.93 12.73 6.98
CA HIS A 56 6.03 13.67 6.99
C HIS A 56 6.42 14.05 8.42
N ARG A 57 5.43 14.33 9.27
CA ARG A 57 5.62 14.56 10.71
C ARG A 57 6.09 13.29 11.42
N LEU A 58 5.54 12.13 11.09
CA LEU A 58 5.91 10.84 11.70
C LEU A 58 7.38 10.48 11.46
N LEU A 59 7.90 10.79 10.27
CA LEU A 59 9.27 10.45 9.86
C LEU A 59 10.26 11.60 10.00
N ASP A 60 9.82 12.77 10.49
CA ASP A 60 10.61 14.00 10.58
C ASP A 60 11.23 14.41 9.23
N VAL A 61 10.45 14.22 8.15
CA VAL A 61 10.83 14.61 6.78
C VAL A 61 9.90 15.74 6.34
N PRO A 62 10.40 16.97 6.14
CA PRO A 62 9.55 18.07 5.70
C PRO A 62 9.05 17.84 4.27
N ARG A 63 7.80 18.25 4.02
CA ARG A 63 7.23 18.36 2.67
C ARG A 63 8.12 19.27 1.81
N SER A 64 8.41 18.88 0.57
CA SER A 64 9.35 19.60 -0.30
C SER A 64 8.90 21.01 -0.64
N GLY A 65 7.59 21.29 -0.61
CA GLY A 65 7.06 22.62 -0.85
C GLY A 65 7.22 23.13 -2.29
N ILE A 66 7.66 22.27 -3.22
CA ILE A 66 7.79 22.59 -4.66
C ILE A 66 6.47 22.40 -5.44
N GLY A 67 5.34 22.23 -4.73
CA GLY A 67 4.01 22.08 -5.33
C GLY A 67 3.74 20.70 -5.93
N LEU A 68 4.60 19.73 -5.67
CA LEU A 68 4.41 18.30 -5.98
C LEU A 68 3.98 17.49 -4.76
N ASP A 69 3.74 18.16 -3.63
CA ASP A 69 3.35 17.55 -2.35
C ASP A 69 2.10 16.67 -2.50
N PRO A 70 2.10 15.48 -1.87
CA PRO A 70 3.14 14.88 -1.00
C PRO A 70 4.30 14.20 -1.73
N ASP A 71 5.50 14.27 -1.16
CA ASP A 71 6.67 13.52 -1.66
C ASP A 71 6.71 12.07 -1.16
N MET A 72 6.07 11.81 -0.03
CA MET A 72 5.94 10.49 0.58
C MET A 72 4.46 10.16 0.78
N PHE A 73 4.00 9.11 0.13
CA PHE A 73 2.60 8.70 0.16
C PHE A 73 2.32 7.53 1.11
N GLY A 74 3.34 6.72 1.41
CA GLY A 74 3.18 5.57 2.28
C GLY A 74 4.51 5.05 2.78
N ALA A 75 4.47 4.39 3.92
CA ALA A 75 5.61 3.68 4.51
C ALA A 75 5.14 2.38 5.17
N ILE A 76 6.01 1.36 5.14
CA ILE A 76 5.75 0.05 5.75
C ILE A 76 6.84 -0.31 6.76
N TRP A 77 6.41 -0.77 7.93
CA TRP A 77 7.24 -1.36 8.98
C TRP A 77 6.96 -2.85 9.04
N LEU A 78 7.77 -3.64 8.34
CA LEU A 78 7.59 -5.08 8.22
C LEU A 78 7.67 -5.80 9.57
N GLU A 79 8.52 -5.34 10.49
CA GLU A 79 8.69 -5.94 11.81
C GLU A 79 7.41 -5.87 12.66
N THR A 80 6.60 -4.83 12.47
CA THR A 80 5.36 -4.61 13.22
C THR A 80 4.12 -4.88 12.38
N GLY A 81 4.27 -5.26 11.10
CA GLY A 81 3.16 -5.45 10.17
C GLY A 81 2.31 -4.19 9.95
N ARG A 82 2.92 -3.00 10.02
CA ARG A 82 2.21 -1.70 9.98
C ARG A 82 2.47 -0.99 8.66
N ILE A 83 1.44 -0.47 8.04
CA ILE A 83 1.46 0.42 6.87
C ILE A 83 0.84 1.74 7.28
N VAL A 84 1.53 2.84 7.02
CA VAL A 84 0.98 4.19 7.19
C VAL A 84 0.90 4.83 5.82
N ILE A 85 -0.29 5.29 5.45
CA ILE A 85 -0.54 6.10 4.27
C ILE A 85 -0.64 7.57 4.70
N ASP A 86 -0.07 8.49 3.93
CA ASP A 86 -0.15 9.92 4.25
C ASP A 86 -1.61 10.39 4.13
N GLU A 87 -2.08 11.12 5.15
CA GLU A 87 -3.46 11.60 5.27
C GLU A 87 -3.95 12.43 4.07
N SER A 88 -3.04 13.02 3.28
CA SER A 88 -3.40 13.73 2.05
C SER A 88 -4.05 12.85 0.97
N LEU A 89 -3.94 11.52 1.09
CA LEU A 89 -4.57 10.54 0.22
C LEU A 89 -5.89 10.00 0.76
N ASP A 90 -6.33 10.42 1.95
CA ASP A 90 -7.56 9.94 2.57
C ASP A 90 -8.75 10.06 1.61
N PRO A 91 -9.35 8.95 1.16
CA PRO A 91 -10.47 8.98 0.22
C PRO A 91 -11.79 9.45 0.86
N GLU A 92 -11.92 9.45 2.19
CA GLU A 92 -13.09 10.00 2.89
C GLU A 92 -13.08 11.53 2.82
N GLU A 93 -11.91 12.14 3.01
CA GLU A 93 -11.72 13.59 2.93
C GLU A 93 -11.50 14.10 1.50
N ARG A 94 -10.87 13.28 0.65
CA ARG A 94 -10.48 13.61 -0.74
C ARG A 94 -10.84 12.47 -1.69
N PRO A 95 -12.13 12.29 -2.05
CA PRO A 95 -12.58 11.21 -2.93
C PRO A 95 -11.86 11.16 -4.28
N GLU A 96 -11.39 12.29 -4.80
CA GLU A 96 -10.60 12.35 -6.04
C GLU A 96 -9.22 11.69 -5.93
N ARG A 97 -8.73 11.43 -4.71
CA ARG A 97 -7.45 10.76 -4.41
C ARG A 97 -7.58 9.25 -4.24
N GLU A 98 -8.79 8.70 -4.26
CA GLU A 98 -9.05 7.27 -4.02
C GLU A 98 -8.23 6.34 -4.93
N GLY A 99 -8.06 6.68 -6.21
CA GLY A 99 -7.21 5.91 -7.12
C GLY A 99 -5.73 5.90 -6.71
N ARG A 100 -5.22 7.04 -6.22
CA ARG A 100 -3.84 7.15 -5.72
C ARG A 100 -3.68 6.43 -4.38
N TYR A 101 -4.65 6.53 -3.49
CA TYR A 101 -4.70 5.77 -2.24
C TYR A 101 -4.60 4.26 -2.51
N ARG A 102 -5.49 3.72 -3.34
CA ARG A 102 -5.49 2.28 -3.70
C ARG A 102 -4.20 1.83 -4.37
N PHE A 103 -3.63 2.67 -5.24
CA PHE A 103 -2.34 2.39 -5.87
C PHE A 103 -1.21 2.35 -4.84
N THR A 104 -1.18 3.30 -3.91
CA THR A 104 -0.14 3.39 -2.87
C THR A 104 -0.21 2.20 -1.93
N LEU A 105 -1.42 1.75 -1.57
CA LEU A 105 -1.60 0.57 -0.73
C LEU A 105 -1.24 -0.74 -1.44
N ALA A 106 -1.33 -0.78 -2.77
CA ALA A 106 -0.95 -1.94 -3.58
C ALA A 106 0.54 -2.00 -3.94
N HIS A 107 1.26 -0.88 -3.78
CA HIS A 107 2.68 -0.75 -4.10
C HIS A 107 3.57 -1.31 -2.99
#